data_AF-A0A6N6S546-F1
#
_entry.id   AF-A0A6N6S546-F1
#
_cell.length_a   1.000
_cell.length_b   1.000
_cell.length_c   1.000
_cell.angle_alpha   90.00
_cell.angle_beta   90.00
_cell.angle_gamma   90.00
#
_symmetry.space_group_name_H-M   'P 1'
#
loop_
_entity.id
_entity.type
_entity.pdbx_description
1 polymer ?
#
loop_
_entity_poly.entity_id
_entity_poly.type
_entity_poly.pdbx_seq_one_letter_code
_entity_poly.pdbx_strand_id
1 'polypeptide(L)'
;DIAEKKGIIIADTKFEFGIDEKSGGLVLIDEALTPDSSRFWPMDEYKPGGPQKSFDKQFVRDYLESLDWDKKPPAPSLPPDVVRRTSEKYKEALERLTA
;
A
#
# COMPACT_ATOMS: atom_id res chain seq x y z
N ASP A 1 -5.02 5.00 -15.35
CA ASP A 1 -6.05 4.36 -16.19
C ASP A 1 -7.13 3.58 -15.44
N ILE A 2 -6.95 2.29 -15.08
CA ILE A 2 -8.05 1.50 -14.44
C ILE A 2 -8.37 2.03 -13.04
N ALA A 3 -7.36 2.09 -12.16
CA ALA A 3 -7.51 2.60 -10.80
C ALA A 3 -7.97 4.08 -10.77
N GLU A 4 -7.48 4.86 -11.72
CA GLU A 4 -7.85 6.27 -11.88
C GLU A 4 -9.34 6.46 -12.16
N LYS A 5 -9.95 5.62 -13.01
CA LYS A 5 -11.41 5.62 -13.24
C LYS A 5 -12.20 5.24 -11.98
N LYS A 6 -11.55 4.63 -10.99
CA LYS A 6 -12.10 4.29 -9.67
C LYS A 6 -11.72 5.31 -8.58
N GLY A 7 -11.14 6.45 -8.95
CA GLY A 7 -10.75 7.52 -8.04
C GLY A 7 -9.48 7.23 -7.23
N ILE A 8 -8.61 6.35 -7.71
CA ILE A 8 -7.34 6.00 -7.06
C ILE A 8 -6.17 6.34 -7.99
N ILE A 9 -5.19 7.07 -7.46
CA ILE A 9 -3.89 7.28 -8.09
C ILE A 9 -2.94 6.22 -7.54
N ILE A 10 -2.34 5.42 -8.43
CA ILE A 10 -1.21 4.55 -8.08
C ILE A 10 0.05 5.35 -8.38
N ALA A 11 0.67 5.90 -7.34
CA ALA A 11 1.81 6.81 -7.49
C ALA A 11 3.07 6.06 -7.97
N ASP A 12 3.27 4.86 -7.43
CA ASP A 12 4.32 3.93 -7.81
C ASP A 12 3.93 2.51 -7.39
N THR A 13 4.64 1.52 -7.95
CA THR A 13 4.50 0.10 -7.64
C THR A 13 5.83 -0.62 -7.81
N LYS A 14 6.06 -1.65 -6.99
CA LYS A 14 7.15 -2.61 -7.15
C LYS A 14 6.59 -3.87 -7.82
N PHE A 15 7.25 -4.35 -8.86
CA PHE A 15 6.99 -5.66 -9.45
C PHE A 15 8.22 -6.55 -9.28
N GLU A 16 7.97 -7.85 -9.16
CA GLU A 16 9.02 -8.85 -9.25
C GLU A 16 8.75 -9.75 -10.45
N PHE A 17 9.81 -10.13 -11.15
CA PHE A 17 9.72 -10.99 -12.32
C PHE A 17 10.69 -12.16 -12.20
N GLY A 18 10.21 -13.33 -12.60
CA GLY A 18 11.03 -14.51 -12.85
C GLY A 18 11.23 -14.76 -14.34
N ILE A 19 12.15 -15.65 -14.67
CA ILE A 19 12.32 -16.20 -16.01
C ILE A 19 11.88 -17.66 -15.97
N ASP A 20 10.89 -18.02 -16.79
CA ASP A 20 10.51 -19.42 -16.95
C ASP A 20 11.62 -20.18 -17.68
N GLU A 21 12.25 -21.16 -17.03
CA GLU A 21 13.43 -21.84 -17.57
C GLU A 21 13.13 -22.69 -18.81
N LYS A 22 11.88 -23.08 -19.04
CA LYS A 22 11.49 -23.94 -20.17
C LYS A 22 11.26 -23.14 -21.44
N SER A 23 10.56 -22.02 -21.32
CA SER A 23 10.16 -21.15 -22.43
C SER A 23 11.09 -19.95 -22.62
N GLY A 24 11.87 -19.58 -21.60
CA GLY A 24 12.64 -18.33 -21.55
C GLY A 24 11.79 -17.08 -21.35
N GLY A 25 10.48 -17.24 -21.09
CA GLY A 25 9.54 -16.13 -20.94
C GLY A 25 9.69 -15.39 -19.61
N LEU A 26 9.45 -14.07 -19.64
CA LEU A 26 9.34 -13.25 -18.43
C LEU A 26 7.98 -13.51 -17.77
N VAL A 27 7.99 -13.83 -16.48
CA VAL A 27 6.77 -14.12 -15.71
C VAL A 27 6.68 -13.13 -14.57
N LEU A 28 5.55 -12.44 -14.46
CA LEU A 28 5.24 -11.64 -13.27
C LEU A 28 5.03 -12.60 -12.10
N ILE A 29 5.79 -12.39 -11.03
CA ILE A 29 5.71 -13.16 -9.79
C ILE A 29 5.34 -12.22 -8.63
N ASP A 30 5.33 -12.77 -7.41
CA ASP A 30 4.96 -12.06 -6.18
C ASP A 30 3.55 -11.43 -6.29
N GLU A 31 3.22 -10.51 -5.39
CA GLU A 31 2.05 -9.65 -5.50
C GLU A 31 2.24 -8.51 -6.51
N ALA A 32 1.13 -8.06 -7.08
CA ALA A 32 1.11 -6.99 -8.06
C ALA A 32 -0.04 -6.02 -7.76
N LEU A 33 0.27 -4.73 -7.70
CA LEU A 33 -0.72 -3.66 -7.50
C LEU A 33 -1.57 -3.87 -6.24
N THR A 34 -0.91 -4.20 -5.13
CA THR A 34 -1.51 -4.23 -3.78
C THR A 34 -1.08 -2.99 -2.99
N PRO A 35 -1.77 -2.61 -1.91
CA PRO A 35 -1.33 -1.50 -1.06
C PRO A 35 0.00 -1.76 -0.31
N ASP A 36 0.53 -2.99 -0.39
CA ASP A 36 1.84 -3.35 0.15
C ASP A 36 2.97 -3.11 -0.85
N SER A 37 2.73 -3.47 -2.11
CA SER A 37 3.67 -3.29 -3.22
C SER A 37 3.58 -1.90 -3.88
N SER A 38 2.53 -1.13 -3.59
CA SER A 38 2.20 0.13 -4.26
C SER A 38 1.74 1.23 -3.31
N ARG A 39 1.93 2.49 -3.70
CA ARG A 39 1.38 3.65 -3.00
C ARG A 39 0.07 4.10 -3.64
N PHE A 40 -1.04 3.99 -2.90
CA PHE A 40 -2.38 4.32 -3.39
C PHE A 40 -2.87 5.63 -2.78
N TRP A 41 -3.08 6.64 -3.60
CA TRP A 41 -3.61 7.93 -3.15
C TRP A 41 -5.08 8.12 -3.59
N PRO A 42 -5.97 8.59 -2.70
CA PRO A 42 -7.30 9.02 -3.08
C PRO A 42 -7.21 10.25 -3.99
N MET A 43 -7.78 10.14 -5.19
CA MET A 43 -7.70 11.20 -6.21
C MET A 43 -8.37 12.51 -5.76
N ASP A 44 -9.45 12.41 -5.00
CA ASP A 44 -10.20 13.55 -4.46
C ASP A 44 -9.47 14.32 -3.37
N GLU A 45 -8.43 13.73 -2.77
CA GLU A 45 -7.62 14.38 -1.72
C GLU A 45 -6.18 14.69 -2.16
N TYR A 46 -5.79 14.31 -3.38
CA TYR A 46 -4.46 14.55 -3.91
C TYR A 46 -4.15 16.05 -4.07
N LYS A 47 -2.99 16.48 -3.56
CA LYS A 47 -2.51 17.87 -3.70
C LYS A 47 -1.01 17.90 -3.95
N PRO A 48 -0.52 18.44 -5.08
CA PRO A 48 0.90 18.48 -5.37
C PRO A 48 1.67 19.37 -4.36
N GLY A 49 2.96 19.08 -4.17
CA GLY A 49 3.86 19.89 -3.35
C GLY A 49 3.86 19.57 -1.85
N GLY A 50 3.27 18.44 -1.42
CA GLY A 50 3.24 18.04 -0.02
C GLY A 50 3.05 16.53 0.18
N PRO A 51 2.97 16.07 1.45
CA PRO A 51 2.63 14.69 1.77
C PRO A 51 1.21 14.36 1.30
N GLN A 52 1.01 13.14 0.81
CA GLN A 52 -0.29 12.64 0.35
C GLN A 52 -0.93 11.74 1.40
N LYS A 53 -2.26 11.75 1.47
CA LYS A 53 -2.97 10.67 2.15
C LYS A 53 -2.79 9.38 1.35
N SER A 54 -2.73 8.26 2.06
CA SER A 54 -2.58 6.95 1.42
C SER A 54 -3.58 5.95 1.99
N PHE A 55 -3.98 5.00 1.15
CA PHE A 55 -4.73 3.81 1.57
C PHE A 55 -3.83 2.72 2.19
N ASP A 56 -2.52 2.99 2.29
CA ASP A 56 -1.53 2.03 2.76
C ASP A 56 -1.22 2.14 4.28
N LYS A 57 -0.05 1.64 4.65
CA LYS A 57 0.53 1.51 6.00
C LYS A 57 0.71 2.83 6.78
N GLN A 58 0.15 3.94 6.33
CA GLN A 58 0.34 5.25 6.98
C GLN A 58 -0.09 5.26 8.45
N PHE A 59 -1.22 4.61 8.83
CA PHE A 59 -1.64 4.53 10.24
C PHE A 59 -0.66 3.79 11.13
N VAL A 60 -0.09 2.70 10.62
CA VAL A 60 0.94 1.93 11.34
C VAL A 60 2.22 2.76 11.46
N ARG A 61 2.64 3.44 10.39
CA ARG A 61 3.81 4.32 10.40
C ARG A 61 3.64 5.46 11.40
N ASP A 62 2.54 6.20 11.32
CA ASP A 62 2.26 7.32 12.22
C ASP A 62 2.24 6.87 13.69
N TYR A 63 1.66 5.71 13.98
CA TYR A 63 1.70 5.13 15.31
C TYR A 63 3.13 4.79 15.74
N LEU A 64 3.91 4.10 14.91
CA LEU A 64 5.27 3.71 15.25
C LEU A 64 6.22 4.91 15.40
N GLU A 65 6.07 5.95 14.59
CA GLU A 65 6.84 7.20 14.72
C GLU A 65 6.42 8.02 15.95
N SER A 66 5.26 7.76 16.56
CA SER A 66 4.84 8.38 17.83
C SER A 66 5.49 7.74 19.06
N LEU A 67 6.12 6.57 18.91
CA LEU A 67 6.78 5.85 19.98
C LEU A 67 8.28 6.19 20.02
N ASP A 68 8.87 6.14 21.22
CA ASP A 68 10.33 6.18 21.38
C ASP A 68 10.95 4.80 21.07
N TRP A 69 10.72 4.32 19.84
CA TRP A 69 11.22 3.04 19.35
C TRP A 69 12.33 3.26 18.32
N ASP A 70 13.50 2.67 18.56
CA ASP A 70 14.70 2.82 17.73
C ASP A 70 14.65 2.02 16.40
N LYS A 71 13.48 1.48 16.04
CA LYS A 71 13.22 0.66 14.85
C LYS A 71 14.01 -0.67 14.86
N LYS A 72 14.48 -1.13 16.02
CA LYS A 72 15.10 -2.46 16.17
C LYS A 72 14.14 -3.48 16.78
N PRO A 73 14.29 -4.78 16.43
CA PRO A 73 13.51 -5.84 17.06
C PRO A 73 13.74 -5.92 18.58
N PRO A 74 12.71 -6.29 19.37
CA PRO A 74 11.34 -6.58 18.94
C PRO A 74 10.54 -5.30 18.65
N ALA A 75 9.66 -5.35 17.64
CA ALA A 75 8.74 -4.27 17.36
C ALA A 75 7.66 -4.16 18.46
N PRO A 76 7.19 -2.95 18.79
CA PRO A 76 6.11 -2.77 19.74
C PRO A 76 4.80 -3.35 19.20
N SER A 77 3.92 -3.77 20.11
CA SER A 77 2.58 -4.21 19.73
C SER A 77 1.74 -3.06 19.20
N LEU A 78 0.91 -3.35 18.18
CA LEU A 78 -0.03 -2.38 17.64
C LEU A 78 -1.34 -2.40 18.43
N PRO A 79 -1.88 -1.23 18.82
CA PRO A 79 -3.19 -1.12 19.43
C PRO A 79 -4.29 -1.66 18.51
N PRO A 80 -5.36 -2.25 19.07
CA PRO A 80 -6.46 -2.80 18.26
C PRO A 80 -7.09 -1.79 17.29
N ASP A 81 -7.14 -0.51 17.64
CA ASP A 81 -7.70 0.53 16.78
C ASP A 81 -6.80 0.82 15.56
N VAL A 82 -5.47 0.82 15.73
CA VAL A 82 -4.52 0.98 14.63
C VAL A 82 -4.65 -0.20 13.66
N VAL A 83 -4.74 -1.43 14.19
CA VAL A 83 -4.95 -2.65 13.39
C VAL A 83 -6.27 -2.57 12.62
N ARG A 84 -7.38 -2.21 13.29
CA ARG A 84 -8.70 -2.09 12.67
C ARG A 84 -8.72 -1.03 11.57
N ARG A 85 -8.22 0.18 11.84
CA ARG A 85 -8.20 1.29 10.87
C ARG A 85 -7.34 0.98 9.65
N THR A 86 -6.19 0.34 9.86
CA THR A 86 -5.34 -0.13 8.77
C THR A 86 -6.10 -1.15 7.92
N SER A 87 -6.73 -2.14 8.56
CA SER A 87 -7.50 -3.18 7.84
C SER A 87 -8.67 -2.61 7.04
N GLU A 88 -9.39 -1.62 7.59
CA GLU A 88 -10.49 -0.93 6.89
C GLU A 88 -10.02 -0.22 5.63
N LYS A 89 -8.82 0.36 5.63
CA LYS A 89 -8.26 1.06 4.46
C LYS A 89 -7.88 0.11 3.33
N TYR A 90 -7.36 -1.06 3.66
CA TYR A 90 -7.09 -2.10 2.67
C TYR A 90 -8.39 -2.61 2.04
N LYS A 91 -9.44 -2.81 2.85
CA LYS A 91 -10.77 -3.20 2.35
C LYS A 91 -11.36 -2.13 1.45
N GLU A 92 -11.29 -0.86 1.85
CA GLU A 92 -11.76 0.26 1.05
C GLU A 92 -11.05 0.34 -0.31
N ALA A 93 -9.73 0.18 -0.33
CA ALA A 93 -8.95 0.14 -1.57
C ALA A 93 -9.38 -1.03 -2.47
N LEU A 94 -9.53 -2.24 -1.90
CA LEU A 94 -9.98 -3.42 -2.63
C LEU A 94 -11.38 -3.18 -3.23
N GLU A 95 -12.35 -2.76 -2.41
CA GLU A 95 -13.74 -2.52 -2.83
C GLU A 95 -13.80 -1.50 -3.97
N ARG A 96 -13.07 -0.38 -3.87
CA ARG A 96 -13.03 0.64 -4.93
C ARG A 96 -12.42 0.10 -6.23
N LEU A 97 -11.34 -0.68 -6.14
CA LEU A 97 -10.63 -1.20 -7.31
C LEU A 97 -11.42 -2.30 -8.04
N THR A 98 -12.18 -3.12 -7.32
CA THR A 98 -12.84 -4.31 -7.88
C THR A 98 -14.33 -4.16 -8.15
N ALA A 99 -14.97 -3.08 -7.69
CA ALA A 99 -16.33 -2.69 -8.12
C ALA A 99 -16.37 -2.37 -9.62
#